data_AF-A0A7X1EF95-F1
#
_entry.id   AF-A0A7X1EF95-F1
#
_cell.length_a   1.000
_cell.length_b   1.000
_cell.length_c   1.000
_cell.angle_alpha   90.00
_cell.angle_beta   90.00
_cell.angle_gamma   90.00
#
_symmetry.space_group_name_H-M   'P 1'
#
loop_
_entity.id
_entity.type
_entity.pdbx_description
1 polymer ?
#
loop_
_entity_poly.entity_id
_entity_poly.type
_entity_poly.pdbx_seq_one_letter_code
_entity_poly.pdbx_strand_id
1 'polypeptide(L)'
;MMIIRPLMGSQQSPDFRQSWQLSGIWRRSINLVAEGGALLTLHRQGSGFSPGGWVIRAPDFDALRTALSGSETPQAVPEGIVLGPFLLRQPQRCCSLKITSRPHAPRLASAWMDRGEETGLFGPLMLAANLPLCPELRQFRHCFFSALAGLSTDWRQWLGKGPGLTPSHDDTLTGMLLAAWYFGALNKDSGHRFFEYSGNLQLATTVVSVSYLRYAALGYFASPLLHFTHALGRHQRMDAAINSLLALGHTSGADTLLGFWLGQQIIEG
;
A
#
# COMPACT_ATOMS: atom_id res chain seq x y z
N MET A 1 -3.89 3.94 33.15
CA MET A 1 -3.31 3.78 31.81
C MET A 1 -3.50 2.33 31.38
N MET A 2 -4.21 2.06 30.27
CA MET A 2 -4.36 0.70 29.74
C MET A 2 -3.18 0.34 28.83
N ILE A 3 -2.62 -0.85 28.98
CA ILE A 3 -1.44 -1.28 28.19
C ILE A 3 -1.91 -2.14 27.02
N ILE A 4 -1.63 -1.69 25.80
CA ILE A 4 -1.84 -2.45 24.57
C ILE A 4 -0.49 -3.00 24.10
N ARG A 5 -0.46 -4.29 23.80
CA ARG A 5 0.70 -4.97 23.22
C ARG A 5 0.37 -5.37 21.78
N PRO A 6 0.96 -4.72 20.76
CA PRO A 6 0.79 -5.12 19.38
C PRO A 6 1.13 -6.60 19.19
N LEU A 7 0.36 -7.28 18.36
CA LEU A 7 0.61 -8.66 17.97
C LEU A 7 1.90 -8.80 17.15
N MET A 8 2.14 -7.81 16.28
CA MET A 8 3.24 -7.80 15.33
C MET A 8 3.50 -6.37 14.83
N GLY A 9 4.73 -6.08 14.44
CA GLY A 9 5.11 -4.91 13.65
C GLY A 9 5.74 -5.31 12.31
N SER A 10 5.77 -4.38 11.38
CA SER A 10 6.66 -4.51 10.22
C SER A 10 8.09 -4.17 10.63
N GLN A 11 9.09 -4.86 10.06
CA GLN A 11 10.50 -4.48 10.24
C GLN A 11 10.82 -3.08 9.66
N GLN A 12 9.98 -2.61 8.75
CA GLN A 12 10.09 -1.32 8.07
C GLN A 12 9.24 -0.23 8.73
N SER A 13 8.55 -0.56 9.83
CA SER A 13 7.85 0.42 10.63
C SER A 13 8.84 1.51 11.08
N PRO A 14 8.44 2.79 11.00
CA PRO A 14 9.30 3.88 11.44
C PRO A 14 9.62 3.77 12.94
N ASP A 15 10.73 4.37 13.36
CA ASP A 15 11.07 4.47 14.79
C ASP A 15 9.93 5.17 15.52
N PHE A 16 9.40 4.55 16.58
CA PHE A 16 8.31 5.13 17.35
C PHE A 16 8.75 6.27 18.26
N ARG A 17 10.07 6.42 18.51
CA ARG A 17 10.66 7.43 19.41
C ARG A 17 10.81 8.79 18.73
N GLN A 18 9.74 9.26 18.11
CA GLN A 18 9.67 10.56 17.46
C GLN A 18 8.36 11.26 17.80
N SER A 19 8.25 12.54 17.47
CA SER A 19 7.01 13.29 17.64
C SER A 19 5.97 12.80 16.65
N TRP A 20 4.77 12.50 17.14
CA TRP A 20 3.67 11.96 16.35
C TRP A 20 2.46 12.88 16.43
N GLN A 21 1.76 13.01 15.31
CA GLN A 21 0.44 13.61 15.23
C GLN A 21 -0.57 12.55 14.80
N LEU A 22 -1.75 12.56 15.42
CA LEU A 22 -2.84 11.72 15.00
C LEU A 22 -3.43 12.27 13.70
N SER A 23 -3.18 11.56 12.59
CA SER A 23 -3.59 12.01 11.25
C SER A 23 -4.98 11.52 10.85
N GLY A 24 -5.46 10.43 11.45
CA GLY A 24 -6.84 10.00 11.30
C GLY A 24 -7.16 8.64 11.90
N ILE A 25 -8.45 8.42 12.11
CA ILE A 25 -9.04 7.26 12.75
C ILE A 25 -10.07 6.67 11.80
N TRP A 26 -9.87 5.43 11.36
CA TRP A 26 -10.79 4.70 10.49
C TRP A 26 -11.24 3.39 11.13
N ARG A 27 -12.17 2.72 10.45
CA ARG A 27 -12.76 1.46 10.92
C ARG A 27 -11.72 0.35 11.16
N ARG A 28 -10.65 0.31 10.36
CA ARG A 28 -9.64 -0.76 10.36
C ARG A 28 -8.21 -0.28 10.60
N SER A 29 -8.00 1.04 10.61
CA SER A 29 -6.67 1.64 10.75
C SER A 29 -6.71 2.94 11.54
N ILE A 30 -5.61 3.27 12.19
CA ILE A 30 -5.35 4.59 12.79
C ILE A 30 -3.97 5.01 12.29
N ASN A 31 -3.84 6.23 11.75
CA ASN A 31 -2.58 6.73 11.22
C ASN A 31 -1.98 7.77 12.15
N LEU A 32 -0.70 7.58 12.47
CA LEU A 32 0.15 8.56 13.11
C LEU A 32 1.17 9.04 12.08
N VAL A 33 1.37 10.35 12.01
CA VAL A 33 2.33 10.99 11.10
C VAL A 33 3.34 11.78 11.91
N ALA A 34 4.61 11.56 11.64
CA ALA A 34 5.69 12.35 12.22
C ALA A 34 5.96 13.60 11.37
N GLU A 35 6.58 14.61 11.96
CA GLU A 35 6.94 15.86 11.27
C GLU A 35 7.80 15.62 10.02
N GLY A 36 8.69 14.62 10.07
CA GLY A 36 9.51 14.17 8.92
C GLY A 36 8.73 13.42 7.83
N GLY A 37 7.41 13.30 7.94
CA GLY A 37 6.54 12.60 6.98
C GLY A 37 6.52 11.09 7.12
N ALA A 38 7.12 10.54 8.18
CA ALA A 38 7.02 9.11 8.48
C ALA A 38 5.59 8.76 8.88
N LEU A 39 5.07 7.64 8.36
CA LEU A 39 3.72 7.15 8.64
C LEU A 39 3.80 5.86 9.45
N LEU A 40 3.19 5.86 10.63
CA LEU A 40 2.92 4.67 11.42
C LEU A 40 1.42 4.36 11.37
N THR A 41 1.04 3.20 10.82
CA THR A 41 -0.36 2.77 10.80
C THR A 41 -0.61 1.68 11.83
N LEU A 42 -1.52 1.91 12.77
CA LEU A 42 -2.05 0.87 13.64
C LEU A 42 -3.18 0.16 12.90
N HIS A 43 -3.04 -1.14 12.66
CA HIS A 43 -4.00 -1.97 11.93
C HIS A 43 -4.79 -2.84 12.89
N ARG A 44 -6.11 -2.90 12.69
CA ARG A 44 -6.97 -3.86 13.37
C ARG A 44 -6.67 -5.27 12.87
N GLN A 45 -6.44 -6.22 13.79
CA GLN A 45 -6.26 -7.64 13.47
C GLN A 45 -7.31 -8.14 12.47
N GLY A 46 -6.82 -8.86 11.44
CA GLY A 46 -7.64 -9.42 10.37
C GLY A 46 -7.83 -8.52 9.15
N SER A 47 -7.28 -7.30 9.15
CA SER A 47 -7.47 -6.33 8.05
C SER A 47 -6.33 -6.30 7.02
N GLY A 48 -5.34 -7.18 7.16
CA GLY A 48 -4.01 -6.96 6.57
C GLY A 48 -3.23 -5.90 7.36
N PHE A 49 -1.97 -5.68 6.98
CA PHE A 49 -1.14 -4.61 7.54
C PHE A 49 -0.05 -4.17 6.56
N SER A 50 0.34 -2.90 6.66
CA SER A 50 1.24 -2.20 5.75
C SER A 50 2.71 -2.23 6.22
N PRO A 51 3.68 -1.95 5.33
CA PRO A 51 5.11 -1.88 5.68
C PRO A 51 5.45 -0.87 6.78
N GLY A 52 4.66 0.20 6.94
CA GLY A 52 4.78 1.17 8.03
C GLY A 52 3.92 0.82 9.25
N GLY A 53 3.49 -0.44 9.44
CA GLY A 53 2.35 -0.75 10.31
C GLY A 53 2.61 -1.64 11.52
N TRP A 54 1.80 -1.45 12.56
CA TRP A 54 1.66 -2.35 13.72
C TRP A 54 0.29 -3.01 13.71
N VAL A 55 0.20 -4.28 14.10
CA VAL A 55 -1.06 -5.01 14.21
C VAL A 55 -1.52 -5.05 15.66
N ILE A 56 -2.72 -4.53 15.92
CA ILE A 56 -3.34 -4.49 17.24
C ILE A 56 -4.45 -5.54 17.28
N ARG A 57 -4.59 -6.24 18.42
CA ARG A 57 -5.69 -7.19 18.64
C ARG A 57 -7.03 -6.49 18.43
N ALA A 58 -8.00 -7.18 17.84
CA ALA A 58 -9.28 -6.58 17.50
C ALA A 58 -9.97 -5.85 18.68
N PRO A 59 -10.11 -6.45 19.88
CA PRO A 59 -10.71 -5.76 21.02
C PRO A 59 -9.93 -4.53 21.48
N ASP A 60 -8.60 -4.62 21.52
CA ASP A 60 -7.72 -3.51 21.92
C ASP A 60 -7.81 -2.34 20.93
N PHE A 61 -7.85 -2.65 19.63
CA PHE A 61 -8.00 -1.66 18.57
C PHE A 61 -9.38 -0.98 18.64
N ASP A 62 -10.44 -1.75 18.85
CA ASP A 62 -11.80 -1.22 18.92
C ASP A 62 -11.96 -0.31 20.16
N ALA A 63 -11.34 -0.68 21.29
CA ALA A 63 -11.28 0.15 22.49
C ALA A 63 -10.48 1.45 22.26
N LEU A 64 -9.30 1.34 21.63
CA LEU A 64 -8.49 2.49 21.24
C LEU A 64 -9.29 3.45 20.34
N ARG A 65 -9.88 2.93 19.26
CA ARG A 65 -10.68 3.70 18.31
C ARG A 65 -11.86 4.43 18.97
N THR A 66 -12.50 3.80 19.95
CA THR A 66 -13.68 4.37 20.64
C THR A 66 -13.28 5.50 21.59
N ALA A 67 -12.09 5.42 22.17
CA ALA A 67 -11.61 6.40 23.14
C ALA A 67 -10.99 7.64 22.51
N LEU A 68 -10.55 7.57 21.25
CA LEU A 68 -9.88 8.67 20.56
C LEU A 68 -10.90 9.62 19.91
N SER A 69 -10.78 10.91 20.18
CA SER A 69 -11.59 11.98 19.60
C SER A 69 -10.97 12.60 18.34
N GLY A 70 -9.68 12.34 18.07
CA GLY A 70 -8.92 12.92 16.96
C GLY A 70 -8.09 14.14 17.37
N SER A 71 -8.25 14.68 18.58
CA SER A 71 -7.48 15.82 19.09
C SER A 71 -6.30 15.40 19.97
N GLU A 72 -6.05 14.10 20.10
CA GLU A 72 -4.96 13.59 20.92
C GLU A 72 -3.60 13.96 20.32
N THR A 73 -2.67 14.28 21.21
CA THR A 73 -1.26 14.44 20.88
C THR A 73 -0.52 13.19 21.35
N PRO A 74 -0.22 12.22 20.46
CA PRO A 74 0.52 11.04 20.86
C PRO A 74 1.90 11.42 21.41
N GLN A 75 2.28 10.79 22.52
CA GLN A 75 3.57 11.04 23.18
C GLN A 75 4.45 9.80 23.09
N ALA A 76 5.61 9.93 22.47
CA ALA A 76 6.62 8.88 22.51
C ALA A 76 7.25 8.82 23.91
N VAL A 77 7.26 7.62 24.50
CA VAL A 77 7.89 7.31 25.78
C VAL A 77 8.85 6.13 25.59
N PRO A 78 9.81 5.87 26.50
CA PRO A 78 10.79 4.78 26.30
C PRO A 78 10.18 3.40 26.02
N GLU A 79 8.99 3.13 26.57
CA GLU A 79 8.31 1.84 26.42
C GLU A 79 7.38 1.74 25.20
N GLY A 80 7.09 2.86 24.50
CA GLY A 80 6.11 2.87 23.42
C GLY A 80 5.52 4.25 23.10
N ILE A 81 4.25 4.29 22.68
CA ILE A 81 3.52 5.52 22.38
C ILE A 81 2.32 5.62 23.32
N VAL A 82 2.22 6.71 24.07
CA VAL A 82 1.01 7.06 24.82
C VAL A 82 0.04 7.73 23.84
N LEU A 83 -1.17 7.18 23.73
CA LEU A 83 -2.22 7.67 22.84
C LEU A 83 -3.56 7.64 23.59
N GLY A 84 -4.03 8.82 24.00
CA GLY A 84 -5.18 8.94 24.91
C GLY A 84 -4.92 8.21 26.24
N PRO A 85 -5.85 7.37 26.74
CA PRO A 85 -5.67 6.64 27.99
C PRO A 85 -4.80 5.37 27.87
N PHE A 86 -4.21 5.11 26.70
CA PHE A 86 -3.48 3.89 26.38
C PHE A 86 -1.97 4.11 26.25
N LEU A 87 -1.21 3.11 26.67
CA LEU A 87 0.19 2.92 26.31
C LEU A 87 0.31 1.80 25.28
N LEU A 88 0.62 2.15 24.04
CA LEU A 88 0.94 1.23 22.96
C LEU A 88 2.42 0.84 23.09
N ARG A 89 2.71 -0.34 23.64
CA ARG A 89 4.10 -0.82 23.71
C ARG A 89 4.64 -1.15 22.33
N GLN A 90 5.95 -1.05 22.15
CA GLN A 90 6.59 -1.51 20.92
C GLN A 90 6.26 -2.99 20.63
N PRO A 91 6.08 -3.39 19.35
CA PRO A 91 5.90 -4.79 18.99
C PRO A 91 7.11 -5.64 19.38
N GLN A 92 6.86 -6.81 19.98
CA GLN A 92 7.92 -7.78 20.31
C GLN A 92 8.22 -8.76 19.16
N ARG A 93 7.32 -8.84 18.17
CA ARG A 93 7.46 -9.67 16.99
C ARG A 93 7.41 -8.77 15.77
N CYS A 94 8.37 -8.96 14.86
CA CYS A 94 8.40 -8.24 13.60
C CYS A 94 8.55 -9.20 12.44
N CYS A 95 8.00 -8.85 11.28
CA CYS A 95 8.26 -9.56 10.03
C CYS A 95 8.59 -8.59 8.90
N SER A 96 9.31 -9.10 7.90
CA SER A 96 9.54 -8.37 6.66
C SER A 96 8.29 -8.45 5.78
N LEU A 97 7.87 -7.31 5.24
CA LEU A 97 6.84 -7.24 4.19
C LEU A 97 7.46 -7.07 2.79
N LYS A 98 8.68 -7.58 2.60
CA LYS A 98 9.35 -7.56 1.32
C LYS A 98 8.79 -8.65 0.40
N ILE A 99 8.49 -8.30 -0.83
CA ILE A 99 8.11 -9.28 -1.85
C ILE A 99 9.28 -10.20 -2.16
N THR A 100 8.95 -11.47 -2.40
CA THR A 100 9.89 -12.45 -2.92
C THR A 100 9.69 -12.54 -4.42
N SER A 101 10.67 -12.06 -5.19
CA SER A 101 10.70 -12.26 -6.65
C SER A 101 10.83 -13.75 -6.95
N ARG A 102 10.16 -14.21 -8.02
CA ARG A 102 10.21 -15.60 -8.45
C ARG A 102 10.70 -15.68 -9.89
N PRO A 103 11.73 -16.48 -10.19
CA PRO A 103 12.05 -16.85 -11.57
C PRO A 103 10.82 -17.52 -12.20
N HIS A 104 10.47 -17.16 -13.44
CA HIS A 104 9.33 -17.71 -14.17
C HIS A 104 7.99 -17.58 -13.41
N ALA A 105 7.74 -16.40 -12.85
CA ALA A 105 6.53 -16.13 -12.10
C ALA A 105 5.28 -16.26 -13.01
N PRO A 106 4.23 -17.01 -12.61
CA PRO A 106 3.05 -17.16 -13.44
C PRO A 106 2.27 -15.85 -13.56
N ARG A 107 1.69 -15.66 -14.75
CA ARG A 107 0.84 -14.52 -15.08
C ARG A 107 -0.56 -14.66 -14.46
N LEU A 108 -1.14 -13.54 -14.06
CA LEU A 108 -2.56 -13.41 -13.80
C LEU A 108 -3.33 -13.64 -15.10
N ALA A 109 -4.24 -14.60 -15.10
CA ALA A 109 -5.13 -14.85 -16.24
C ALA A 109 -6.21 -13.77 -16.35
N SER A 110 -6.64 -13.44 -17.58
CA SER A 110 -7.65 -12.40 -17.85
C SER A 110 -8.99 -12.66 -17.15
N ALA A 111 -9.37 -13.92 -16.93
CA ALA A 111 -10.59 -14.29 -16.21
C ALA A 111 -10.67 -13.69 -14.79
N TRP A 112 -9.52 -13.40 -14.16
CA TRP A 112 -9.49 -12.75 -12.85
C TRP A 112 -9.79 -11.25 -12.88
N MET A 113 -9.79 -10.65 -14.07
CA MET A 113 -10.16 -9.25 -14.29
C MET A 113 -11.66 -9.07 -14.56
N ASP A 114 -12.41 -10.15 -14.78
CA ASP A 114 -13.87 -10.13 -14.96
C ASP A 114 -14.58 -9.92 -13.61
N ARG A 115 -14.48 -8.69 -13.12
CA ARG A 115 -14.82 -8.25 -11.77
C ARG A 115 -15.60 -6.94 -11.85
N GLY A 116 -16.72 -6.88 -11.13
CA GLY A 116 -17.66 -5.74 -11.15
C GLY A 116 -17.31 -4.62 -10.16
N GLU A 117 -16.27 -4.79 -9.36
CA GLU A 117 -15.80 -3.82 -8.37
C GLU A 117 -15.36 -2.51 -9.05
N GLU A 118 -15.78 -1.38 -8.50
CA GLU A 118 -15.47 -0.05 -9.02
C GLU A 118 -14.02 0.36 -8.73
N THR A 119 -13.34 0.86 -9.76
CA THR A 119 -12.09 1.60 -9.63
C THR A 119 -12.38 3.06 -9.29
N GLY A 120 -11.43 3.78 -8.71
CA GLY A 120 -11.68 5.16 -8.27
C GLY A 120 -11.91 6.16 -9.41
N LEU A 121 -11.42 5.89 -10.62
CA LEU A 121 -11.52 6.79 -11.78
C LEU A 121 -12.01 6.14 -13.08
N PHE A 122 -11.92 4.82 -13.22
CA PHE A 122 -12.06 4.14 -14.53
C PHE A 122 -13.31 3.25 -14.61
N GLY A 123 -14.23 3.40 -13.66
CA GLY A 123 -15.45 2.59 -13.59
C GLY A 123 -15.17 1.14 -13.15
N PRO A 124 -16.05 0.18 -13.51
CA PRO A 124 -15.89 -1.23 -13.16
C PRO A 124 -14.56 -1.81 -13.64
N LEU A 125 -13.90 -2.59 -12.78
CA LEU A 125 -12.59 -3.18 -13.05
C LEU A 125 -12.55 -3.96 -14.37
N MET A 126 -13.59 -4.75 -14.66
CA MET A 126 -13.72 -5.48 -15.92
C MET A 126 -13.68 -4.59 -17.15
N LEU A 127 -14.22 -3.37 -17.08
CA LEU A 127 -14.22 -2.42 -18.19
C LEU A 127 -12.88 -1.68 -18.27
N ALA A 128 -12.33 -1.27 -17.12
CA ALA A 128 -11.05 -0.57 -17.04
C ALA A 128 -9.87 -1.39 -17.57
N ALA A 129 -9.93 -2.72 -17.39
CA ALA A 129 -8.89 -3.65 -17.85
C ALA A 129 -8.98 -4.02 -19.34
N ASN A 130 -10.10 -3.72 -20.01
CA ASN A 130 -10.37 -4.12 -21.39
C ASN A 130 -9.73 -3.19 -22.43
N LEU A 131 -9.38 -3.77 -23.58
CA LEU A 131 -8.90 -3.01 -24.73
C LEU A 131 -10.08 -2.51 -25.59
N PRO A 132 -9.96 -1.30 -26.18
CA PRO A 132 -8.87 -0.34 -26.00
C PRO A 132 -8.94 0.38 -24.65
N LEU A 133 -7.79 0.55 -23.96
CA LEU A 133 -7.72 1.33 -22.72
C LEU A 133 -8.08 2.80 -22.98
N CYS A 134 -8.63 3.49 -21.98
CA CYS A 134 -8.88 4.93 -22.07
C CYS A 134 -7.56 5.73 -22.27
N PRO A 135 -7.61 6.95 -22.83
CA PRO A 135 -6.42 7.74 -23.13
C PRO A 135 -5.49 7.95 -21.92
N GLU A 136 -6.07 8.19 -20.74
CA GLU A 136 -5.31 8.43 -19.51
C GLU A 136 -4.51 7.18 -19.09
N LEU A 137 -5.14 6.00 -19.06
CA LEU A 137 -4.45 4.73 -18.77
C LEU A 137 -3.37 4.40 -19.81
N ARG A 138 -3.56 4.75 -21.09
CA ARG A 138 -2.53 4.57 -22.12
C ARG A 138 -1.30 5.43 -21.84
N GLN A 139 -1.49 6.71 -21.50
CA GLN A 139 -0.38 7.61 -21.16
C GLN A 139 0.30 7.19 -19.87
N PHE A 140 -0.47 6.79 -18.86
CA PHE A 140 0.06 6.29 -17.59
C PHE A 140 0.93 5.03 -17.78
N ARG A 141 0.48 4.07 -18.61
CA ARG A 141 1.29 2.91 -19.02
C ARG A 141 2.58 3.30 -19.73
N HIS A 142 2.53 4.30 -20.61
CA HIS A 142 3.71 4.79 -21.30
C HIS A 142 4.73 5.39 -20.32
N CYS A 143 4.28 6.18 -19.34
CA CYS A 143 5.14 6.69 -18.27
C CYS A 143 5.76 5.55 -17.44
N PHE A 144 4.98 4.53 -17.10
CA PHE A 144 5.50 3.38 -16.36
C PHE A 144 6.56 2.59 -17.16
N PHE A 145 6.32 2.34 -18.46
CA PHE A 145 7.30 1.73 -19.34
C PHE A 145 8.60 2.53 -19.42
N SER A 146 8.50 3.85 -19.61
CA SER A 146 9.65 4.76 -19.63
C SER A 146 10.44 4.71 -18.32
N ALA A 147 9.75 4.71 -17.17
CA ALA A 147 10.39 4.58 -15.87
C ALA A 147 11.12 3.23 -15.68
N LEU A 148 10.53 2.11 -16.12
CA LEU A 148 11.19 0.80 -16.10
C LEU A 148 12.43 0.76 -17.02
N ALA A 149 12.38 1.46 -18.15
CA ALA A 149 13.52 1.62 -19.06
C ALA A 149 14.61 2.57 -18.52
N GLY A 150 14.43 3.16 -17.33
CA GLY A 150 15.38 4.09 -16.72
C GLY A 150 15.34 5.51 -17.29
N LEU A 151 14.29 5.86 -18.04
CA LEU A 151 14.09 7.21 -18.55
C LEU A 151 13.52 8.13 -17.47
N SER A 152 13.92 9.40 -17.52
CA SER A 152 13.45 10.42 -16.58
C SER A 152 11.92 10.56 -16.63
N THR A 153 11.26 10.19 -15.54
CA THR A 153 9.79 10.22 -15.44
C THR A 153 9.38 11.00 -14.20
N ASP A 154 8.64 12.09 -14.39
CA ASP A 154 8.03 12.85 -13.30
C ASP A 154 6.60 12.36 -13.03
N TRP A 155 6.42 11.74 -11.88
CA TRP A 155 5.15 11.17 -11.44
C TRP A 155 4.18 12.20 -10.87
N ARG A 156 4.63 13.42 -10.52
CA ARG A 156 3.78 14.39 -9.78
C ARG A 156 2.48 14.75 -10.49
N GLN A 157 2.50 14.83 -11.82
CA GLN A 157 1.30 15.15 -12.61
C GLN A 157 0.28 14.00 -12.68
N TRP A 158 0.69 12.79 -12.28
CA TRP A 158 -0.12 11.59 -12.35
C TRP A 158 -0.68 11.17 -10.99
N LEU A 159 0.04 11.49 -9.91
CA LEU A 159 -0.36 11.15 -8.54
C LEU A 159 -1.44 12.10 -8.01
N GLY A 160 -2.14 11.67 -6.97
CA GLY A 160 -3.15 12.49 -6.30
C GLY A 160 -4.52 12.50 -6.98
N LYS A 161 -4.66 11.78 -8.10
CA LYS A 161 -5.88 11.75 -8.90
C LYS A 161 -6.81 10.63 -8.45
N GLY A 162 -8.02 11.00 -8.03
CA GLY A 162 -9.06 10.09 -7.54
C GLY A 162 -9.41 10.34 -6.07
N PRO A 163 -10.42 9.65 -5.52
CA PRO A 163 -10.90 9.87 -4.17
C PRO A 163 -10.01 9.20 -3.10
N GLY A 164 -10.12 9.67 -1.85
CA GLY A 164 -9.60 8.98 -0.68
C GLY A 164 -8.14 9.30 -0.32
N LEU A 165 -7.62 8.57 0.68
CA LEU A 165 -6.24 8.73 1.15
C LEU A 165 -5.21 8.11 0.20
N THR A 166 -5.64 7.11 -0.56
CA THR A 166 -4.85 6.51 -1.64
C THR A 166 -5.62 6.71 -2.93
N PRO A 167 -5.36 7.82 -3.66
CA PRO A 167 -6.04 8.10 -4.92
C PRO A 167 -5.81 7.01 -5.96
N SER A 168 -6.76 6.87 -6.89
CA SER A 168 -6.81 5.77 -7.89
C SER A 168 -5.50 5.57 -8.67
N HIS A 169 -4.85 6.63 -9.14
CA HIS A 169 -3.57 6.49 -9.85
C HIS A 169 -2.43 6.02 -8.94
N ASP A 170 -2.46 6.36 -7.66
CA ASP A 170 -1.43 5.98 -6.70
C ASP A 170 -1.53 4.48 -6.38
N ASP A 171 -2.77 3.99 -6.20
CA ASP A 171 -3.06 2.56 -6.04
C ASP A 171 -2.73 1.78 -7.33
N THR A 172 -3.07 2.34 -8.49
CA THR A 172 -2.67 1.77 -9.80
C THR A 172 -1.15 1.68 -9.93
N LEU A 173 -0.40 2.73 -9.59
CA LEU A 173 1.07 2.69 -9.60
C LEU A 173 1.62 1.67 -8.61
N THR A 174 1.02 1.56 -7.43
CA THR A 174 1.39 0.56 -6.43
C THR A 174 1.24 -0.85 -6.98
N GLY A 175 0.14 -1.13 -7.69
CA GLY A 175 -0.08 -2.39 -8.40
C GLY A 175 0.95 -2.65 -9.51
N MET A 176 1.28 -1.63 -10.31
CA MET A 176 2.30 -1.74 -11.36
C MET A 176 3.69 -2.04 -10.78
N LEU A 177 4.07 -1.36 -9.69
CA LEU A 177 5.30 -1.63 -8.94
C LEU A 177 5.32 -3.06 -8.37
N LEU A 178 4.18 -3.54 -7.87
CA LEU A 178 4.03 -4.93 -7.40
C LEU A 178 4.31 -5.92 -8.53
N ALA A 179 3.75 -5.70 -9.72
CA ALA A 179 4.03 -6.53 -10.90
C ALA A 179 5.51 -6.48 -11.28
N ALA A 180 6.11 -5.29 -11.32
CA ALA A 180 7.51 -5.13 -11.68
C ALA A 180 8.48 -5.85 -10.73
N TRP A 181 8.22 -5.83 -9.42
CA TRP A 181 8.99 -6.63 -8.48
C TRP A 181 8.70 -8.13 -8.58
N TYR A 182 7.44 -8.51 -8.80
CA TYR A 182 7.02 -9.91 -8.91
C TYR A 182 7.69 -10.62 -10.11
N PHE A 183 7.72 -9.95 -11.26
CA PHE A 183 8.35 -10.45 -12.51
C PHE A 183 9.85 -10.13 -12.60
N GLY A 184 10.43 -9.41 -11.64
CA GLY A 184 11.87 -9.10 -11.62
C GLY A 184 12.31 -7.98 -12.56
N ALA A 185 11.37 -7.18 -13.09
CA ALA A 185 11.66 -5.97 -13.87
C ALA A 185 12.21 -4.83 -13.00
N LEU A 186 11.94 -4.85 -11.69
CA LEU A 186 12.60 -3.98 -10.71
C LEU A 186 13.51 -4.79 -9.78
N ASN A 187 14.60 -4.14 -9.39
CA ASN A 187 15.52 -4.59 -8.37
C ASN A 187 15.79 -3.46 -7.37
N LYS A 188 16.67 -3.70 -6.40
CA LYS A 188 16.98 -2.73 -5.35
C LYS A 188 17.43 -1.38 -5.92
N ASP A 189 18.31 -1.38 -6.92
CA ASP A 189 18.92 -0.16 -7.44
C ASP A 189 17.95 0.64 -8.30
N SER A 190 17.23 -0.02 -9.22
CA SER A 190 16.20 0.65 -10.02
C SER A 190 15.02 1.11 -9.16
N GLY A 191 14.64 0.34 -8.13
CA GLY A 191 13.62 0.73 -7.15
C GLY A 191 13.99 1.99 -6.36
N HIS A 192 15.25 2.11 -5.90
CA HIS A 192 15.73 3.31 -5.20
C HIS A 192 15.66 4.58 -6.06
N ARG A 193 15.88 4.47 -7.37
CA ARG A 193 15.86 5.60 -8.32
C ARG A 193 14.50 5.86 -8.95
N PHE A 194 13.49 5.03 -8.70
CA PHE A 194 12.21 5.07 -9.42
C PHE A 194 11.50 6.44 -9.38
N PHE A 195 11.63 7.16 -8.26
CA PHE A 195 11.05 8.49 -8.07
C PHE A 195 12.07 9.64 -8.10
N GLU A 196 13.33 9.40 -8.51
CA GLU A 196 14.43 10.38 -8.45
C GLU A 196 14.09 11.70 -9.18
N TYR A 197 13.36 11.62 -10.30
CA TYR A 197 12.96 12.77 -11.11
C TYR A 197 11.62 13.40 -10.71
N SER A 198 10.95 12.89 -9.68
CA SER A 198 9.61 13.36 -9.28
C SER A 198 9.61 14.43 -8.18
N GLY A 199 10.77 14.97 -7.81
CA GLY A 199 10.87 15.99 -6.76
C GLY A 199 10.17 15.57 -5.45
N ASN A 200 9.43 16.50 -4.82
CA ASN A 200 8.66 16.19 -3.61
C ASN A 200 7.26 15.64 -3.94
N LEU A 201 7.08 14.33 -3.78
CA LEU A 201 5.79 13.65 -3.97
C LEU A 201 4.68 14.13 -3.01
N GLN A 202 5.02 14.69 -1.85
CA GLN A 202 4.02 15.21 -0.89
C GLN A 202 3.24 16.41 -1.44
N LEU A 203 3.75 17.08 -2.48
CA LEU A 203 3.04 18.14 -3.18
C LEU A 203 2.05 17.60 -4.21
N ALA A 204 2.16 16.33 -4.59
CA ALA A 204 1.33 15.70 -5.61
C ALA A 204 0.22 14.82 -5.01
N THR A 205 0.46 14.22 -3.84
CA THR A 205 -0.51 13.32 -3.22
C THR A 205 -0.41 13.31 -1.70
N THR A 206 -1.26 12.52 -1.04
CA THR A 206 -1.35 12.42 0.41
C THR A 206 -0.09 11.78 1.02
N VAL A 207 0.16 12.07 2.30
CA VAL A 207 1.24 11.43 3.07
C VAL A 207 1.11 9.90 3.13
N VAL A 208 -0.12 9.38 3.09
CA VAL A 208 -0.39 7.93 3.10
C VAL A 208 0.08 7.29 1.80
N SER A 209 -0.32 7.86 0.66
CA SER A 209 0.13 7.43 -0.65
C SER A 209 1.64 7.54 -0.82
N VAL A 210 2.24 8.67 -0.41
CA VAL A 210 3.71 8.84 -0.50
C VAL A 210 4.43 7.72 0.26
N SER A 211 3.95 7.36 1.44
CA SER A 211 4.51 6.25 2.21
C SER A 211 4.40 4.92 1.46
N TYR A 212 3.21 4.59 0.94
CA TYR A 212 2.98 3.32 0.23
C TYR A 212 3.76 3.23 -1.07
N LEU A 213 3.82 4.30 -1.86
CA LEU A 213 4.60 4.36 -3.10
C LEU A 213 6.10 4.19 -2.84
N ARG A 214 6.65 4.86 -1.81
CA ARG A 214 8.06 4.70 -1.43
C ARG A 214 8.37 3.27 -0.98
N TYR A 215 7.48 2.65 -0.21
CA TYR A 215 7.65 1.25 0.17
C TYR A 215 7.56 0.32 -1.05
N ALA A 216 6.58 0.53 -1.93
CA ALA A 216 6.37 -0.26 -3.14
C ALA A 216 7.58 -0.18 -4.09
N ALA A 217 8.17 1.00 -4.28
CA ALA A 217 9.38 1.18 -5.07
C ALA A 217 10.55 0.35 -4.53
N LEU A 218 10.63 0.16 -3.20
CA LEU A 218 11.64 -0.65 -2.54
C LEU A 218 11.26 -2.14 -2.38
N GLY A 219 10.14 -2.55 -2.95
CA GLY A 219 9.67 -3.94 -2.93
C GLY A 219 8.96 -4.34 -1.64
N TYR A 220 8.46 -3.38 -0.86
CA TYR A 220 7.65 -3.64 0.34
C TYR A 220 6.19 -3.34 0.07
N PHE A 221 5.31 -4.29 0.38
CA PHE A 221 3.88 -4.19 0.07
C PHE A 221 3.03 -4.61 1.26
N ALA A 222 1.79 -4.13 1.33
CA ALA A 222 0.85 -4.57 2.35
C ALA A 222 0.61 -6.09 2.24
N SER A 223 0.38 -6.74 3.38
CA SER A 223 0.26 -8.21 3.44
C SER A 223 -0.79 -8.81 2.48
N PRO A 224 -1.95 -8.18 2.19
CA PRO A 224 -2.87 -8.72 1.19
C PRO A 224 -2.29 -8.78 -0.23
N LEU A 225 -1.43 -7.84 -0.63
CA LEU A 225 -0.72 -7.86 -1.92
C LEU A 225 0.34 -8.98 -1.95
N LEU A 226 1.02 -9.22 -0.83
CA LEU A 226 1.96 -10.34 -0.70
C LEU A 226 1.24 -11.69 -0.73
N HIS A 227 0.06 -11.80 -0.09
CA HIS A 227 -0.77 -12.99 -0.16
C HIS A 227 -1.27 -13.24 -1.58
N PHE A 228 -1.68 -12.19 -2.29
CA PHE A 228 -2.05 -12.25 -3.71
C PHE A 228 -0.91 -12.80 -4.58
N THR A 229 0.29 -12.21 -4.51
CA THR A 229 1.44 -12.69 -5.30
C THR A 229 1.88 -14.10 -4.90
N HIS A 230 1.74 -14.46 -3.62
CA HIS A 230 2.00 -15.82 -3.16
C HIS A 230 1.01 -16.85 -3.74
N ALA A 231 -0.28 -16.53 -3.69
CA ALA A 231 -1.37 -17.35 -4.25
C ALA A 231 -1.20 -17.51 -5.76
N LEU A 232 -0.88 -16.42 -6.46
CA LEU A 232 -0.62 -16.41 -7.90
C LEU A 232 0.55 -17.34 -8.23
N GLY A 233 1.68 -17.15 -7.55
CA GLY A 233 2.87 -17.96 -7.77
C GLY A 233 2.73 -19.45 -7.40
N ARG A 234 1.70 -19.84 -6.65
CA ARG A 234 1.42 -21.24 -6.28
C ARG A 234 0.21 -21.82 -7.00
N HIS A 235 -0.54 -21.02 -7.75
CA HIS A 235 -1.85 -21.37 -8.30
C HIS A 235 -2.82 -21.94 -7.26
N GLN A 236 -2.81 -21.37 -6.05
CA GLN A 236 -3.61 -21.87 -4.93
C GLN A 236 -4.32 -20.73 -4.22
N ARG A 237 -5.60 -20.94 -3.89
CA ARG A 237 -6.44 -19.99 -3.12
C ARG A 237 -6.55 -18.60 -3.78
N MET A 238 -6.56 -18.53 -5.11
CA MET A 238 -6.63 -17.27 -5.86
C MET A 238 -7.88 -16.45 -5.54
N ASP A 239 -9.06 -17.08 -5.46
CA ASP A 239 -10.30 -16.40 -5.10
C ASP A 239 -10.19 -15.66 -3.76
N ALA A 240 -9.73 -16.36 -2.72
CA ALA A 240 -9.58 -15.78 -1.40
C ALA A 240 -8.57 -14.62 -1.39
N ALA A 241 -7.48 -14.76 -2.16
CA ALA A 241 -6.44 -13.73 -2.22
C ALA A 241 -6.91 -12.48 -2.99
N ILE A 242 -7.60 -12.66 -4.12
CA ILE A 242 -8.20 -11.55 -4.88
C ILE A 242 -9.31 -10.88 -4.07
N ASN A 243 -10.20 -11.64 -3.44
CA ASN A 243 -11.27 -11.06 -2.60
C ASN A 243 -10.67 -10.27 -1.41
N SER A 244 -9.59 -10.77 -0.82
CA SER A 244 -8.88 -10.04 0.25
C SER A 244 -8.21 -8.76 -0.26
N LEU A 245 -7.71 -8.74 -1.49
CA LEU A 245 -7.12 -7.57 -2.12
C LEU A 245 -8.22 -6.54 -2.47
N LEU A 246 -9.32 -6.98 -3.07
CA LEU A 246 -10.47 -6.14 -3.43
C LEU A 246 -11.17 -5.55 -2.19
N ALA A 247 -11.08 -6.22 -1.03
CA ALA A 247 -11.59 -5.71 0.24
C ALA A 247 -10.72 -4.58 0.88
N LEU A 248 -9.65 -4.16 0.22
CA LEU A 248 -8.82 -3.00 0.62
C LEU A 248 -9.48 -1.69 0.20
N GLY A 249 -9.67 -0.79 1.16
CA GLY A 249 -10.29 0.51 0.90
C GLY A 249 -11.70 0.38 0.32
N HIS A 250 -12.21 1.46 -0.28
CA HIS A 250 -13.47 1.40 -1.03
C HIS A 250 -13.24 1.00 -2.49
N THR A 251 -12.24 1.60 -3.15
CA THR A 251 -11.87 1.32 -4.56
C THR A 251 -10.41 0.90 -4.71
N SER A 252 -9.57 1.16 -3.69
CA SER A 252 -8.12 0.95 -3.71
C SER A 252 -7.69 -0.47 -4.10
N GLY A 253 -8.44 -1.47 -3.66
CA GLY A 253 -8.20 -2.86 -4.08
C GLY A 253 -8.35 -3.06 -5.59
N ALA A 254 -9.42 -2.54 -6.19
CA ALA A 254 -9.66 -2.64 -7.63
C ALA A 254 -8.60 -1.87 -8.42
N ASP A 255 -8.27 -0.65 -8.00
CA ASP A 255 -7.21 0.17 -8.61
C ASP A 255 -5.83 -0.53 -8.55
N THR A 256 -5.50 -1.15 -7.40
CA THR A 256 -4.26 -1.93 -7.25
C THR A 256 -4.23 -3.15 -8.18
N LEU A 257 -5.35 -3.87 -8.30
CA LEU A 257 -5.44 -5.04 -9.18
C LEU A 257 -5.35 -4.65 -10.65
N LEU A 258 -5.99 -3.55 -11.04
CA LEU A 258 -5.84 -2.92 -12.36
C LEU A 258 -4.37 -2.61 -12.63
N GLY A 259 -3.70 -1.94 -11.68
CA GLY A 259 -2.27 -1.64 -11.76
C GLY A 259 -1.40 -2.87 -12.00
N PHE A 260 -1.62 -3.95 -11.23
CA PHE A 260 -0.89 -5.20 -11.40
C PHE A 260 -1.11 -5.80 -12.79
N TRP A 261 -2.36 -5.84 -13.25
CA TRP A 261 -2.71 -6.31 -14.59
C TRP A 261 -2.01 -5.52 -15.69
N LEU A 262 -2.10 -4.19 -15.65
CA LEU A 262 -1.48 -3.31 -16.65
C LEU A 262 0.05 -3.41 -16.63
N GLY A 263 0.65 -3.49 -15.44
CA GLY A 263 2.09 -3.69 -15.27
C GLY A 263 2.55 -5.02 -15.86
N GLN A 264 1.82 -6.10 -15.60
CA GLN A 264 2.08 -7.41 -16.21
C GLN A 264 2.06 -7.33 -17.75
N GLN A 265 1.08 -6.66 -18.35
CA GLN A 265 1.00 -6.54 -19.82
C GLN A 265 2.13 -5.70 -20.41
N ILE A 266 2.84 -4.88 -19.62
CA ILE A 266 4.02 -4.14 -20.06
C ILE A 266 5.28 -5.01 -20.01
N ILE A 267 5.37 -5.89 -19.00
CA ILE A 267 6.59 -6.67 -18.71
C ILE A 267 6.61 -8.00 -19.46
N GLU A 268 5.46 -8.68 -19.51
CA GLU A 268 5.30 -10.04 -20.03
C GLU A 268 4.50 -10.08 -21.36
N GLY A 269 4.17 -8.90 -21.90
CA GLY A 269 3.34 -8.71 -23.09
C GLY A 269 4.14 -8.37 -24.33
#